data_AF-A0A662GMX5-F1
#
_entry.id   AF-A0A662GMX5-F1
#
_cell.length_a   1.000
_cell.length_b   1.000
_cell.length_c   1.000
_cell.angle_alpha   90.00
_cell.angle_beta   90.00
_cell.angle_gamma   90.00
#
_symmetry.space_group_name_H-M   'P 1'
#
loop_
_entity.id
_entity.type
_entity.pdbx_description
1 polymer ?
#
loop_
_entity_poly.entity_id
_entity_poly.type
_entity_poly.pdbx_seq_one_letter_code
_entity_poly.pdbx_strand_id
1 'polypeptide(L)'
;MIDRDGGSMRQLPVGRPYTAPITGHECWVGRTGEVVLTISLPWRKAVERGNVLAVRPGEASARVVSKGPPVCHISASRDGRFFIGDELGSLGKPIVVGSMRTGRRAVLCRTMTSAGSAQYMHPHPYMTADNHWVIFNSDRTGVPQLYAASVPDDFLDSLES
;
A
#
# COMPACT_ATOMS: atom_id res chain seq x y z
N MET A 1 -1.62 18.53 5.48
CA MET A 1 -2.83 18.31 6.30
C MET A 1 -3.40 19.64 6.69
N ILE A 2 -4.70 19.82 6.56
CA ILE A 2 -5.40 21.05 6.93
C ILE A 2 -6.65 20.63 7.69
N ASP A 3 -7.05 21.40 8.68
CA ASP A 3 -8.26 21.12 9.43
C ASP A 3 -9.49 21.28 8.52
N ARG A 4 -10.62 20.68 8.92
CA ARG A 4 -11.85 20.67 8.10
C ARG A 4 -12.37 22.07 7.79
N ASP A 5 -12.11 23.03 8.67
CA ASP A 5 -12.47 24.44 8.52
C ASP A 5 -11.45 25.25 7.67
N GLY A 6 -10.40 24.59 7.17
CA GLY A 6 -9.32 25.25 6.44
C GLY A 6 -8.23 25.84 7.35
N GLY A 7 -8.34 25.67 8.67
CA GLY A 7 -7.32 26.11 9.64
C GLY A 7 -6.12 25.17 9.76
N SER A 8 -5.13 25.60 10.53
CA SER A 8 -4.03 24.78 11.07
C SER A 8 -3.34 23.85 10.06
N MET A 9 -2.80 24.43 8.98
CA MET A 9 -2.02 23.66 8.01
C MET A 9 -0.79 23.04 8.69
N ARG A 10 -0.66 21.72 8.56
CA ARG A 10 0.46 20.92 9.04
C ARG A 10 1.06 20.15 7.88
N GLN A 11 2.32 20.43 7.56
CA GLN A 11 3.04 19.70 6.52
C GLN A 11 3.45 18.32 7.05
N LEU A 12 3.29 17.29 6.20
CA LEU A 12 3.80 15.95 6.50
C LEU A 12 5.29 15.89 6.08
N PRO A 13 6.17 15.24 6.86
CA PRO A 13 7.59 15.08 6.52
C PRO A 13 7.83 14.04 5.40
N VAL A 14 7.21 14.27 4.23
CA VAL A 14 7.31 13.43 3.02
C VAL A 14 7.41 14.29 1.76
N GLY A 15 7.94 13.70 0.69
CA GLY A 15 8.42 14.45 -0.46
C GLY A 15 9.71 15.20 -0.14
N ARG A 16 10.27 15.90 -1.13
CA ARG A 16 11.52 16.66 -0.92
C ARG A 16 11.28 17.77 0.12
N PRO A 17 12.21 18.01 1.06
CA PRO A 17 13.53 17.38 1.19
C PRO A 17 13.57 16.07 2.00
N TYR A 18 12.47 15.66 2.63
CA TYR A 18 12.42 14.57 3.60
C TYR A 18 12.59 13.17 2.99
N THR A 19 11.91 12.92 1.87
CA THR A 19 11.91 11.63 1.18
C THR A 19 12.02 11.81 -0.32
N ALA A 20 12.06 10.71 -1.08
CA ALA A 20 11.77 10.77 -2.51
C ALA A 20 10.32 11.26 -2.75
N PRO A 21 9.98 11.74 -3.96
CA PRO A 21 8.63 12.20 -4.27
C PRO A 21 7.58 11.12 -3.99
N ILE A 22 6.43 11.54 -3.45
CA ILE A 22 5.26 10.67 -3.29
C ILE A 22 4.72 10.27 -4.67
N THR A 23 4.10 9.09 -4.75
CA THR A 23 3.48 8.61 -5.99
C THR A 23 2.07 9.17 -6.21
N GLY A 24 1.44 9.74 -5.17
CA GLY A 24 0.02 10.09 -5.14
C GLY A 24 -0.88 8.92 -4.70
N HIS A 25 -0.30 7.80 -4.25
CA HIS A 25 -1.02 6.71 -3.61
C HIS A 25 -0.81 6.75 -2.11
N GLU A 26 -1.88 7.10 -1.39
CA GLU A 26 -1.89 7.22 0.06
C GLU A 26 -3.29 6.96 0.62
N CYS A 27 -3.35 6.52 1.87
CA CYS A 27 -4.60 6.44 2.62
C CYS A 27 -4.38 6.57 4.13
N TRP A 28 -5.46 6.86 4.84
CA TRP A 28 -5.47 6.84 6.31
C TRP A 28 -5.37 5.42 6.84
N VAL A 29 -4.57 5.24 7.90
CA VAL A 29 -4.41 3.97 8.60
C VAL A 29 -5.44 3.89 9.73
N GLY A 30 -6.60 3.29 9.44
CA GLY A 30 -7.68 3.10 10.40
C GLY A 30 -8.01 4.38 11.18
N ARG A 31 -7.88 4.33 12.51
CA ARG A 31 -8.06 5.50 13.41
C ARG A 31 -6.74 5.95 14.05
N THR A 32 -5.59 5.49 13.56
CA THR A 32 -4.29 5.74 14.21
C THR A 32 -3.85 7.20 14.08
N GLY A 33 -4.31 7.89 13.03
CA GLY A 33 -3.85 9.22 12.64
C GLY A 33 -2.58 9.21 11.80
N GLU A 34 -2.09 8.04 11.38
CA GLU A 34 -1.05 7.90 10.36
C GLU A 34 -1.66 7.83 8.96
N VAL A 35 -0.89 8.30 7.98
CA VAL A 35 -1.11 8.09 6.56
C VAL A 35 -0.07 7.08 6.07
N VAL A 36 -0.50 6.00 5.43
CA VAL A 36 0.40 5.09 4.69
C VAL A 36 0.44 5.54 3.24
N LEU A 37 1.62 5.56 2.64
CA LEU A 37 1.84 6.05 1.28
C LEU A 37 2.99 5.34 0.58
N THR A 38 3.09 5.50 -0.73
CA THR A 38 4.24 5.04 -1.50
C THR A 38 5.07 6.20 -2.07
N ILE A 39 6.38 6.00 -2.11
CA ILE A 39 7.33 6.95 -2.73
C ILE A 39 7.96 6.37 -3.99
N SER A 40 8.37 7.24 -4.91
CA SER A 40 9.02 6.87 -6.15
C SER A 40 10.51 6.62 -5.93
N LEU A 41 10.92 5.37 -6.09
CA LEU A 41 12.31 4.94 -6.00
C LEU A 41 12.68 4.03 -7.19
N PRO A 42 13.92 4.09 -7.68
CA PRO A 42 14.43 3.04 -8.57
C PRO A 42 14.32 1.67 -7.90
N TRP A 43 14.00 0.63 -8.70
CA TRP A 43 13.74 -0.73 -8.22
C TRP A 43 14.67 -1.20 -7.10
N ARG A 44 15.99 -1.19 -7.35
CA ARG A 44 16.99 -1.65 -6.38
C ARG A 44 16.92 -0.90 -5.04
N LYS A 45 16.73 0.42 -5.09
CA LYS A 45 16.59 1.24 -3.88
C LYS A 45 15.27 0.95 -3.15
N ALA A 46 14.19 0.69 -3.88
CA ALA A 46 12.92 0.28 -3.25
C ALA A 46 13.08 -1.07 -2.53
N VAL A 47 13.73 -2.05 -3.16
CA VAL A 47 14.02 -3.35 -2.53
C VAL A 47 14.81 -3.20 -1.25
N GLU A 48 15.88 -2.41 -1.26
CA GLU A 48 16.79 -2.24 -0.11
C GLU A 48 16.23 -1.35 1.00
N ARG A 49 15.57 -0.24 0.63
CA ARG A 49 15.18 0.82 1.57
C ARG A 49 13.70 0.85 1.89
N GLY A 50 12.87 0.20 1.07
CA GLY A 50 11.42 0.26 1.16
C GLY A 50 10.85 1.50 0.48
N ASN A 51 9.70 1.33 -0.18
CA ASN A 51 8.95 2.44 -0.76
C ASN A 51 7.60 2.67 -0.10
N VAL A 52 7.21 1.83 0.86
CA VAL A 52 5.99 2.00 1.68
C VAL A 52 6.37 2.71 2.96
N LEU A 53 5.84 3.91 3.16
CA LEU A 53 6.10 4.75 4.33
C LEU A 53 4.81 5.00 5.11
N ALA A 54 4.95 5.28 6.41
CA ALA A 54 3.91 5.81 7.26
C ALA A 54 4.35 7.17 7.82
N VAL A 55 3.41 8.09 7.94
CA VAL A 55 3.67 9.43 8.45
C VAL A 55 2.50 9.96 9.26
N ARG A 56 2.78 10.66 10.36
CA ARG A 56 1.78 11.38 11.16
C ARG A 56 1.97 12.89 11.06
N PRO A 57 0.89 13.69 11.12
CA PRO A 57 1.01 15.13 11.29
C PRO A 57 1.79 15.48 12.57
N GLY A 58 2.80 16.32 12.43
CA GLY A 58 3.63 16.79 13.56
C GLY A 58 4.89 15.94 13.84
N GLU A 59 5.06 14.81 13.16
CA GLU A 59 6.33 14.05 13.23
C GLU A 59 7.45 14.73 12.43
N ALA A 60 8.69 14.49 12.86
CA ALA A 60 9.88 15.06 12.23
C ALA A 60 10.31 14.30 10.96
N SER A 61 9.94 13.03 10.82
CA SER A 61 10.32 12.16 9.71
C SER A 61 9.27 11.08 9.45
N ALA A 62 9.21 10.60 8.21
CA ALA A 62 8.42 9.43 7.86
C ALA A 62 9.12 8.13 8.30
N ARG A 63 8.32 7.14 8.68
CA ARG A 63 8.77 5.79 9.04
C ARG A 63 8.69 4.88 7.82
N VAL A 64 9.75 4.12 7.54
CA VAL A 64 9.70 3.02 6.57
C VAL A 64 8.87 1.89 7.17
N VAL A 65 7.77 1.51 6.50
CA VAL A 65 6.90 0.43 6.96
C VAL A 65 7.42 -0.91 6.48
N SER A 66 7.70 -1.06 5.18
CA SER A 66 8.09 -2.34 4.59
C SER A 66 9.15 -2.16 3.51
N LYS A 67 10.06 -3.15 3.43
CA LYS A 67 11.09 -3.28 2.39
C LYS A 67 10.72 -4.38 1.38
N GLY A 68 11.42 -4.43 0.25
CA GLY A 68 11.23 -5.39 -0.83
C GLY A 68 10.71 -4.75 -2.13
N PRO A 69 10.39 -5.55 -3.16
CA PRO A 69 9.80 -5.06 -4.40
C PRO A 69 8.80 -3.89 -4.23
N PRO A 70 8.91 -2.83 -5.04
CA PRO A 70 8.12 -1.62 -4.89
C PRO A 70 6.62 -1.88 -5.04
N VAL A 71 5.86 -1.30 -4.12
CA VAL A 71 4.40 -1.27 -4.15
C VAL A 71 3.91 -0.01 -4.86
N CYS A 72 2.88 -0.10 -5.71
CA CYS A 72 2.26 1.07 -6.36
C CYS A 72 1.09 1.60 -5.54
N HIS A 73 -0.06 0.94 -5.69
CA HIS A 73 -1.29 1.32 -5.03
C HIS A 73 -1.26 0.75 -3.62
N ILE A 74 -1.85 1.50 -2.70
CA ILE A 74 -1.81 1.17 -1.29
C ILE A 74 -3.17 1.42 -0.66
N SER A 75 -3.57 0.51 0.20
CA SER A 75 -4.68 0.66 1.13
C SER A 75 -4.29 0.09 2.50
N ALA A 76 -5.12 0.32 3.50
CA ALA A 76 -4.94 -0.20 4.85
C ALA A 76 -6.15 -1.00 5.29
N SER A 77 -5.94 -2.02 6.14
CA SER A 77 -7.02 -2.72 6.81
C SER A 77 -7.79 -1.76 7.73
N ARG A 78 -9.06 -2.07 8.00
CA ARG A 78 -9.94 -1.21 8.81
C ARG A 78 -9.40 -0.97 10.23
N ASP A 79 -8.77 -1.99 10.80
CA ASP A 79 -8.12 -1.95 12.11
C ASP A 79 -6.73 -1.29 12.08
N GLY A 80 -6.22 -0.93 10.91
CA GLY A 80 -4.92 -0.29 10.72
C GLY A 80 -3.72 -1.22 10.95
N ARG A 81 -3.92 -2.53 11.13
CA ARG A 81 -2.84 -3.49 11.39
C ARG A 81 -2.06 -3.86 10.15
N PHE A 82 -2.67 -3.78 8.97
CA PHE A 82 -2.09 -4.25 7.72
C PHE A 82 -2.18 -3.20 6.61
N PHE A 83 -1.18 -3.18 5.73
CA PHE A 83 -1.27 -2.54 4.43
C PHE A 83 -1.50 -3.59 3.34
N ILE A 84 -2.14 -3.16 2.26
CA ILE A 84 -2.41 -3.97 1.07
C ILE A 84 -1.94 -3.18 -0.14
N GLY A 85 -1.22 -3.82 -1.05
CA GLY A 85 -0.79 -3.16 -2.27
C GLY A 85 -0.40 -4.13 -3.37
N ASP A 86 -0.16 -3.61 -4.57
CA ASP A 86 0.31 -4.37 -5.71
C ASP A 86 1.80 -4.09 -5.99
N GLU A 87 2.59 -5.15 -6.18
CA GLU A 87 3.99 -4.99 -6.55
C GLU A 87 4.12 -4.70 -8.04
N LEU A 88 4.75 -3.57 -8.37
CA LEU A 88 5.20 -3.30 -9.73
C LEU A 88 6.36 -4.23 -10.09
N GLY A 89 6.63 -4.41 -11.37
CA GLY A 89 7.83 -5.11 -11.90
C GLY A 89 7.98 -6.60 -11.56
N SER A 90 7.25 -7.10 -10.57
CA SER A 90 7.17 -8.52 -10.22
C SER A 90 6.28 -9.28 -11.22
N LEU A 91 6.68 -10.51 -11.55
CA LEU A 91 5.91 -11.38 -12.45
C LEU A 91 4.45 -11.50 -11.98
N GLY A 92 3.48 -11.33 -12.87
CA GLY A 92 2.06 -11.44 -12.52
C GLY A 92 1.54 -10.41 -11.51
N LYS A 93 2.31 -9.35 -11.21
CA LYS A 93 1.94 -8.17 -10.39
C LYS A 93 1.17 -8.58 -9.12
N PRO A 94 1.87 -9.24 -8.17
CA PRO A 94 1.22 -9.82 -7.01
C PRO A 94 0.58 -8.77 -6.13
N ILE A 95 -0.55 -9.15 -5.53
CA ILE A 95 -1.08 -8.47 -4.35
C ILE A 95 -0.25 -8.93 -3.15
N VAL A 96 0.25 -7.98 -2.38
CA VAL A 96 0.92 -8.19 -1.11
C VAL A 96 0.11 -7.60 0.03
N VAL A 97 0.14 -8.31 1.16
CA VAL A 97 -0.33 -7.81 2.45
C VAL A 97 0.87 -7.76 3.37
N GLY A 98 1.02 -6.68 4.13
CA GLY A 98 2.08 -6.58 5.12
C GLY A 98 1.63 -5.94 6.42
N SER A 99 2.27 -6.30 7.51
CA SER A 99 1.99 -5.74 8.83
C SER A 99 2.55 -4.31 8.92
N MET A 100 1.71 -3.38 9.37
CA MET A 100 2.11 -2.01 9.70
C MET A 100 3.08 -1.95 10.89
N ARG A 101 3.08 -3.00 11.72
CA ARG A 101 3.87 -3.12 12.96
C ARG A 101 5.22 -3.76 12.70
N THR A 102 5.26 -4.92 12.05
CA THR A 102 6.51 -5.70 11.89
C THR A 102 7.23 -5.39 10.57
N GLY A 103 6.53 -4.81 9.59
CA GLY A 103 7.03 -4.60 8.24
C GLY A 103 7.18 -5.89 7.43
N ARG A 104 6.82 -7.05 7.98
CA ARG A 104 6.76 -8.31 7.23
C ARG A 104 5.61 -8.25 6.25
N ARG A 105 5.81 -8.86 5.09
CA ARG A 105 4.80 -8.95 4.04
C ARG A 105 4.89 -10.28 3.31
N ALA A 106 3.76 -10.70 2.76
CA ALA A 106 3.65 -11.89 1.95
C ALA A 106 2.78 -11.63 0.72
N VAL A 107 3.02 -12.40 -0.34
CA VAL A 107 2.15 -12.42 -1.52
C VAL A 107 0.87 -13.16 -1.15
N LEU A 108 -0.27 -12.49 -1.35
CA LEU A 108 -1.59 -13.10 -1.19
C LEU A 108 -2.01 -13.85 -2.46
N CYS A 109 -1.90 -13.19 -3.62
CA CYS A 109 -2.22 -13.78 -4.91
C CYS A 109 -1.53 -13.03 -6.05
N ARG A 110 -1.58 -13.60 -7.26
CA ARG A 110 -1.13 -12.92 -8.49
C ARG A 110 -2.34 -12.38 -9.24
N THR A 111 -2.27 -11.11 -9.64
CA THR A 111 -3.36 -10.46 -10.36
C THR A 111 -3.41 -10.89 -11.82
N MET A 112 -2.25 -11.23 -12.39
CA MET A 112 -2.08 -11.52 -13.81
C MET A 112 -2.54 -10.38 -14.74
N THR A 113 -2.65 -9.15 -14.20
CA THR A 113 -3.06 -7.99 -15.00
C THR A 113 -1.91 -7.53 -15.90
N SER A 114 -2.23 -7.02 -17.09
CA SER A 114 -1.27 -6.40 -17.99
C SER A 114 -0.72 -5.10 -17.40
N ALA A 115 -1.54 -4.37 -16.64
CA ALA A 115 -1.33 -3.00 -16.18
C ALA A 115 -0.84 -2.08 -17.31
N GLY A 116 -1.64 -1.98 -18.38
CA GLY A 116 -1.46 -1.00 -19.44
C GLY A 116 -1.58 0.44 -18.94
N SER A 117 -1.59 1.42 -19.85
CA SER A 117 -1.66 2.85 -19.48
C SER A 117 -2.97 3.25 -18.80
N ALA A 118 -4.06 2.52 -19.04
CA ALA A 118 -5.37 2.80 -18.47
C ALA A 118 -5.48 2.33 -17.01
N GLN A 119 -5.88 3.22 -16.10
CA GLN A 119 -6.01 2.96 -14.66
C GLN A 119 -6.98 1.81 -14.33
N TYR A 120 -8.04 1.62 -15.12
CA TYR A 120 -8.98 0.51 -14.89
C TYR A 120 -8.34 -0.88 -15.13
N MET A 121 -7.15 -0.95 -15.73
CA MET A 121 -6.35 -2.19 -15.86
C MET A 121 -5.40 -2.39 -14.67
N HIS A 122 -5.36 -1.47 -13.70
CA HIS A 122 -4.45 -1.54 -12.56
C HIS A 122 -5.15 -2.18 -11.35
N PRO A 123 -4.43 -2.94 -10.50
CA PRO A 123 -5.08 -3.71 -9.46
C PRO A 123 -5.88 -2.92 -8.42
N HIS A 124 -5.40 -1.74 -7.99
CA HIS A 124 -6.03 -0.91 -6.95
C HIS A 124 -6.61 -1.74 -5.78
N PRO A 125 -5.80 -2.56 -5.10
CA PRO A 125 -6.32 -3.53 -4.15
C PRO A 125 -6.79 -2.86 -2.86
N TYR A 126 -7.90 -3.35 -2.31
CA TYR A 126 -8.36 -2.98 -0.98
C TYR A 126 -8.91 -4.18 -0.21
N MET A 127 -8.75 -4.14 1.11
CA MET A 127 -9.25 -5.17 2.01
C MET A 127 -10.67 -4.83 2.46
N THR A 128 -11.52 -5.85 2.54
CA THR A 128 -12.88 -5.78 3.09
C THR A 128 -12.84 -5.49 4.59
N ALA A 129 -13.95 -4.95 5.12
CA ALA A 129 -14.00 -4.45 6.49
C ALA A 129 -13.89 -5.53 7.58
N ASP A 130 -14.14 -6.79 7.22
CA ASP A 130 -13.99 -8.00 8.04
C ASP A 130 -12.64 -8.71 7.80
N ASN A 131 -11.75 -8.11 7.00
CA ASN A 131 -10.42 -8.60 6.64
C ASN A 131 -10.37 -9.95 5.89
N HIS A 132 -11.50 -10.55 5.50
CA HIS A 132 -11.53 -11.87 4.87
C HIS A 132 -11.26 -11.86 3.36
N TRP A 133 -11.31 -10.70 2.72
CA TRP A 133 -11.12 -10.57 1.27
C TRP A 133 -10.31 -9.35 0.88
N VAL A 134 -9.47 -9.49 -0.14
CA VAL A 134 -8.90 -8.38 -0.90
C VAL A 134 -9.56 -8.31 -2.27
N ILE A 135 -10.16 -7.17 -2.59
CA ILE A 135 -10.79 -6.86 -3.87
C ILE A 135 -9.79 -6.09 -4.74
N PHE A 136 -9.71 -6.42 -6.02
CA PHE A 136 -8.78 -5.78 -6.97
C PHE A 136 -9.26 -5.92 -8.42
N ASN A 137 -8.81 -5.04 -9.31
CA ASN A 137 -9.05 -5.17 -10.75
C ASN A 137 -8.00 -6.06 -11.43
N SER A 138 -8.38 -6.74 -12.50
CA SER A 138 -7.44 -7.39 -13.39
C SER A 138 -8.05 -7.58 -14.77
N ASP A 139 -7.24 -7.43 -15.82
CA ASP A 139 -7.61 -7.75 -17.19
C ASP A 139 -7.07 -9.12 -17.64
N ARG A 140 -6.80 -10.04 -16.72
CA ARG A 140 -6.20 -11.36 -17.00
C ARG A 140 -6.93 -12.21 -18.04
N THR A 141 -8.20 -11.90 -18.33
CA THR A 141 -9.04 -12.56 -19.34
C THR A 141 -9.11 -11.78 -20.66
N GLY A 142 -8.34 -10.70 -20.79
CA GLY A 142 -8.38 -9.74 -21.90
C GLY A 142 -9.35 -8.57 -21.70
N VAL A 143 -10.19 -8.61 -20.66
CA VAL A 143 -11.14 -7.54 -20.31
C VAL A 143 -11.01 -7.21 -18.82
N PRO A 144 -10.97 -5.92 -18.41
CA PRO A 144 -10.92 -5.52 -17.00
C PRO A 144 -12.13 -6.00 -16.21
N GLN A 145 -11.89 -6.67 -15.09
CA GLN A 145 -12.91 -7.21 -14.18
C GLN A 145 -12.47 -7.04 -12.72
N LEU A 146 -13.44 -7.13 -11.80
CA LEU A 146 -13.19 -7.20 -10.36
C LEU A 146 -12.96 -8.66 -9.92
N TYR A 147 -11.97 -8.85 -9.08
CA TYR A 147 -11.61 -10.13 -8.46
C TYR A 147 -11.57 -9.98 -6.93
N ALA A 148 -11.83 -11.09 -6.24
CA ALA A 148 -11.69 -11.20 -4.79
C ALA A 148 -10.72 -12.34 -4.46
N ALA A 149 -9.71 -12.06 -3.64
CA ALA A 149 -8.83 -13.07 -3.06
C ALA A 149 -9.20 -13.26 -1.59
N SER A 150 -9.46 -14.49 -1.17
CA SER A 150 -9.69 -14.83 0.23
C SER A 150 -8.42 -14.62 1.04
N VAL A 151 -8.55 -14.08 2.24
CA VAL A 151 -7.47 -13.87 3.21
C VAL A 151 -7.69 -14.83 4.37
N PRO A 152 -6.87 -15.90 4.47
CA PRO A 152 -6.91 -16.80 5.62
C PRO A 152 -6.49 -16.09 6.92
N ASP A 153 -7.05 -16.49 8.06
CA ASP A 153 -6.70 -15.88 9.36
C ASP A 153 -5.22 -16.14 9.72
N ASP A 154 -4.76 -17.36 9.51
CA ASP A 154 -3.37 -17.77 9.72
C ASP A 154 -2.37 -17.01 8.83
N PHE A 155 -2.81 -16.55 7.65
CA PHE A 155 -2.02 -15.69 6.80
C PHE A 155 -1.74 -14.34 7.47
N LEU A 156 -2.73 -13.68 8.08
CA LEU A 156 -2.52 -12.40 8.77
C LEU A 156 -1.67 -12.56 10.03
N ASP A 157 -1.92 -13.62 10.81
CA ASP A 157 -1.15 -13.91 12.02
C ASP A 157 0.33 -14.16 11.71
N SER A 158 0.64 -14.83 10.59
CA SER A 158 2.03 -15.09 10.16
C SER A 158 2.86 -13.83 9.91
N LEU A 159 2.20 -12.69 9.60
CA LEU A 159 2.86 -11.41 9.38
C LEU A 159 3.26 -10.73 10.70
N GLU A 160 2.72 -11.22 11.81
CA GLU A 160 2.72 -10.57 13.11
C GLU A 160 3.41 -11.38 14.22
N SER A 161 3.64 -12.67 13.98
CA SER A 161 4.27 -13.64 14.89
C SER A 161 5.80 -13.57 14.89
#